data_AF-A0A959X485-F1
#
_entry.id   AF-A0A959X485-F1
#
_cell.length_a   1.000
_cell.length_b   1.000
_cell.length_c   1.000
_cell.angle_alpha   90.00
_cell.angle_beta   90.00
_cell.angle_gamma   90.00
#
_symmetry.space_group_name_H-M   'P 1'
#
loop_
_entity.id
_entity.type
_entity.pdbx_description
1 polymer ?
#
loop_
_entity_poly.entity_id
_entity_poly.type
_entity_poly.pdbx_seq_one_letter_code
_entity_poly.pdbx_strand_id
1 'polypeptide(L)'
;YRRIIDYSGETVDFSRWHAENHPTPQEVADWVEAGNLYLAADADGNIVGAVMLDHEAPGGYEKPDWAIEAGPDEVLIVHVLGVSPDHRGKGVARFLLDGVIEVAR
;
A
#
# COMPACT_ATOMS: atom_id res chain seq x y z
N TYR A 1 -9.61 0.69 3.42
CA TYR A 1 -8.97 -0.43 4.13
C TYR A 1 -9.91 -1.34 4.92
N ARG A 2 -10.84 -0.86 5.76
CA ARG A 2 -11.75 -1.71 6.58
C ARG A 2 -12.35 -2.93 5.85
N ARG A 3 -12.95 -2.72 4.68
CA ARG A 3 -13.52 -3.81 3.85
C ARG A 3 -12.51 -4.91 3.48
N ILE A 4 -11.25 -4.53 3.26
CA ILE A 4 -10.16 -5.47 2.93
C ILE A 4 -9.76 -6.26 4.18
N ILE A 5 -9.65 -5.57 5.32
CA ILE A 5 -9.31 -6.15 6.62
C ILE A 5 -10.36 -7.18 7.03
N ASP A 6 -11.64 -6.80 7.01
CA ASP A 6 -12.75 -7.68 7.40
C ASP A 6 -12.79 -8.93 6.50
N TYR A 7 -12.65 -8.75 5.18
CA TYR A 7 -12.58 -9.87 4.23
C TYR A 7 -11.39 -10.81 4.50
N SER A 8 -10.22 -10.27 4.87
CA SER A 8 -9.06 -11.10 5.24
C SER A 8 -9.34 -11.93 6.49
N GLY A 9 -10.06 -11.38 7.47
CA GLY A 9 -10.47 -12.10 8.68
C GLY A 9 -11.50 -13.20 8.44
N GLU A 10 -12.38 -13.00 7.46
CA GLU A 10 -13.38 -14.01 7.06
C GLU A 10 -12.80 -15.10 6.14
N THR A 11 -11.62 -14.88 5.56
CA THR A 11 -11.00 -15.80 4.60
C THR A 11 -9.64 -16.31 5.09
N VAL A 12 -8.54 -15.82 4.51
CA VAL A 12 -7.17 -16.15 4.91
C VAL A 12 -6.39 -14.86 5.10
N ASP A 13 -5.99 -14.60 6.34
CA ASP A 13 -5.28 -13.39 6.74
C ASP A 13 -3.76 -13.52 6.56
N PHE A 14 -3.31 -13.70 5.32
CA PHE A 14 -1.87 -13.83 5.00
C PHE A 14 -1.04 -12.62 5.44
N SER A 15 -1.63 -11.43 5.40
CA SER A 15 -0.98 -10.19 5.81
C SER A 15 -1.11 -9.89 7.30
N ARG A 16 -1.88 -10.69 8.05
CA ARG A 16 -2.24 -10.46 9.47
C ARG A 16 -2.97 -9.16 9.75
N TRP A 17 -3.49 -8.50 8.72
CA TRP A 17 -4.14 -7.20 8.82
C TRP A 17 -5.39 -7.23 9.69
N HIS A 18 -6.14 -8.33 9.64
CA HIS A 18 -7.30 -8.50 10.52
C HIS A 18 -6.88 -8.72 11.97
N ALA A 19 -5.93 -9.63 12.21
CA ALA A 19 -5.42 -9.91 13.55
C ALA A 19 -4.76 -8.69 14.22
N GLU A 20 -4.07 -7.87 13.44
CA GLU A 20 -3.31 -6.71 13.92
C GLU A 20 -4.09 -5.39 13.79
N ASN A 21 -5.30 -5.43 13.20
CA ASN A 21 -6.12 -4.26 12.87
C ASN A 21 -5.31 -3.19 12.12
N HIS A 22 -4.58 -3.61 11.08
CA HIS A 22 -3.71 -2.76 10.28
C HIS A 22 -4.19 -2.67 8.81
N PRO A 23 -4.22 -1.47 8.20
CA PRO A 23 -4.00 -0.18 8.87
C PRO A 23 -5.21 0.31 9.66
N THR A 24 -4.94 1.05 10.71
CA THR A 24 -5.92 1.75 11.54
C THR A 24 -6.47 2.98 10.81
N PRO A 25 -7.67 3.48 11.19
CA PRO A 25 -8.20 4.73 10.63
C PRO A 25 -7.31 5.95 10.86
N GLN A 26 -6.58 6.00 11.99
CA GLN A 26 -5.67 7.10 12.29
C GLN A 26 -4.46 7.09 11.37
N GLU A 27 -3.79 5.93 11.20
CA GLU A 27 -2.68 5.80 10.25
C GLU A 27 -3.10 6.24 8.85
N VAL A 28 -4.30 5.84 8.40
CA VAL A 28 -4.82 6.25 7.09
C VAL A 28 -5.03 7.76 6.99
N ALA A 29 -5.51 8.41 8.06
CA ALA A 29 -5.65 9.86 8.10
C ALA A 29 -4.29 10.56 8.03
N ASP A 30 -3.32 10.10 8.81
CA ASP A 30 -1.96 10.64 8.83
C ASP A 30 -1.30 10.53 7.44
N TRP A 31 -1.50 9.41 6.73
CA TRP A 31 -0.98 9.24 5.37
C TRP A 31 -1.63 10.17 4.34
N VAL A 32 -2.92 10.49 4.51
CA VAL A 32 -3.61 11.46 3.66
C VAL A 32 -3.05 12.86 3.91
N GLU A 33 -2.86 13.24 5.18
CA GLU A 33 -2.27 14.53 5.53
C GLU A 33 -0.83 14.68 5.03
N ALA A 34 -0.05 13.59 5.06
CA ALA A 34 1.31 13.55 4.54
C ALA A 34 1.39 13.51 3.00
N GLY A 35 0.29 13.23 2.29
CA GLY A 35 0.30 13.07 0.82
C GLY A 35 0.88 11.74 0.34
N ASN A 36 0.95 10.73 1.22
CA ASN A 36 1.60 9.44 0.97
C ASN A 36 0.62 8.35 0.52
N LEU A 37 -0.67 8.66 0.41
CA LEU A 37 -1.72 7.70 0.04
C LEU A 37 -2.28 7.97 -1.36
N TYR A 38 -2.19 6.97 -2.22
CA TYR A 38 -2.75 6.99 -3.58
C TYR A 38 -3.90 6.00 -3.72
N LEU A 39 -4.91 6.37 -4.52
CA LEU A 39 -6.15 5.62 -4.67
C LEU A 39 -6.36 5.21 -6.13
N ALA A 40 -6.87 3.99 -6.34
CA ALA A 40 -7.44 3.57 -7.61
C ALA A 40 -8.96 3.70 -7.54
N ALA A 41 -9.54 4.36 -8.54
CA ALA A 41 -10.98 4.45 -8.72
C ALA A 41 -11.43 3.69 -9.98
N ASP A 42 -12.62 3.10 -9.94
CA ASP A 42 -13.27 2.57 -11.15
C ASP A 42 -13.90 3.70 -11.98
N ALA A 43 -14.52 3.33 -13.11
CA ALA A 43 -15.16 4.29 -14.01
C ALA A 43 -16.36 5.03 -13.38
N ASP A 44 -16.96 4.46 -12.33
CA ASP A 44 -18.07 5.06 -11.60
C ASP A 44 -17.57 5.91 -10.41
N GLY A 45 -16.25 6.00 -10.21
CA GLY A 45 -15.61 6.78 -9.14
C GLY A 45 -15.51 6.05 -7.81
N ASN A 46 -15.82 4.75 -7.74
CA ASN A 46 -15.66 3.99 -6.50
C ASN A 46 -14.19 3.67 -6.25
N ILE A 47 -13.76 3.81 -5.00
CA ILE A 47 -12.40 3.41 -4.60
C ILE A 47 -12.29 1.89 -4.61
N VAL A 48 -11.43 1.35 -5.47
CA VAL A 48 -11.24 -0.09 -5.67
C VAL A 48 -9.88 -0.59 -5.20
N GLY A 49 -8.96 0.32 -4.90
CA GLY A 49 -7.67 0.00 -4.31
C GLY A 49 -6.98 1.23 -3.72
N ALA A 50 -5.97 0.98 -2.90
CA ALA A 50 -5.16 2.02 -2.29
C ALA A 50 -3.73 1.52 -2.08
N VAL A 51 -2.77 2.44 -2.16
CA VAL A 51 -1.37 2.19 -1.86
C VAL A 51 -0.82 3.33 -1.00
N MET A 52 -0.13 3.00 0.09
CA MET A 52 0.65 3.94 0.88
C MET A 52 2.14 3.69 0.62
N LEU A 53 2.84 4.79 0.36
CA LEU A 53 4.25 4.80 0.02
C LEU A 53 4.95 6.06 0.52
N ASP A 54 6.21 5.92 0.91
CA ASP A 54 7.08 7.03 1.27
C ASP A 54 8.56 6.60 1.17
N HIS A 55 9.46 7.42 1.72
CA HIS A 55 10.91 7.20 1.72
C HIS A 55 11.42 6.61 3.06
N GLU A 56 10.53 6.24 3.99
CA GLU A 56 10.90 5.76 5.31
C GLU A 56 11.20 4.26 5.29
N ALA A 57 12.49 3.92 5.21
CA ALA A 57 12.92 2.53 5.28
C ALA A 57 12.59 1.87 6.63
N PRO A 58 11.88 0.73 6.65
CA PRO A 58 11.67 -0.03 7.87
C PRO A 58 13.01 -0.45 8.48
N GLY A 59 13.10 -0.46 9.81
CA GLY A 59 14.30 -0.90 10.51
C GLY A 59 14.75 -2.29 10.06
N GLY A 60 16.03 -2.43 9.70
CA GLY A 60 16.64 -3.63 9.15
C GLY A 60 16.89 -3.56 7.64
N TYR A 61 16.36 -2.57 6.92
CA TYR A 61 16.64 -2.37 5.49
C TYR A 61 18.05 -1.83 5.23
N GLU A 62 18.74 -1.33 6.26
CA GLU A 62 20.15 -0.93 6.22
C GLU A 62 21.14 -2.09 6.22
N LYS A 63 20.68 -3.33 6.49
CA LYS A 63 21.54 -4.50 6.71
C LYS A 63 21.86 -5.32 5.47
N PRO A 64 20.92 -5.53 4.52
CA PRO A 64 21.21 -6.29 3.31
C PRO A 64 22.19 -5.56 2.39
N ASP A 65 23.06 -6.32 1.73
CA ASP A 65 23.90 -5.81 0.63
C ASP A 65 23.02 -5.66 -0.64
N TRP A 66 22.29 -4.55 -0.72
CA TRP A 66 21.49 -4.23 -1.90
C TRP A 66 22.38 -4.08 -3.13
N ALA A 67 21.86 -4.48 -4.29
CA ALA A 67 22.62 -4.41 -5.55
C ALA A 67 22.89 -2.96 -6.02
N ILE A 68 22.21 -1.99 -5.44
CA ILE A 68 22.30 -0.57 -5.76
C ILE A 68 22.49 0.19 -4.45
N GLU A 69 23.48 1.07 -4.43
CA GLU A 69 23.61 2.09 -3.38
C GLU A 69 22.64 3.24 -3.68
N ALA A 70 21.72 3.50 -2.76
CA ALA A 70 20.74 4.58 -2.87
C ALA A 70 20.57 5.23 -1.49
N GLY A 71 20.48 6.56 -1.47
CA GLY A 71 20.15 7.32 -0.28
C GLY A 71 18.68 7.18 0.13
N PRO A 72 18.30 7.60 1.35
CA PRO A 72 16.93 7.49 1.84
C PRO A 72 15.88 8.13 0.91
N ASP A 73 16.18 9.32 0.37
CA ASP A 73 15.28 10.04 -0.54
C ASP A 73 15.30 9.51 -1.99
N GLU A 74 16.18 8.55 -2.28
CA GLU A 74 16.31 7.92 -3.61
C GLU A 74 15.56 6.57 -3.67
N VAL A 75 15.00 6.12 -2.55
CA VAL A 75 14.24 4.86 -2.44
C VAL A 75 12.81 5.16 -2.07
N LEU A 76 11.87 4.69 -2.89
CA LEU A 76 10.44 4.76 -2.61
C LEU A 76 9.92 3.38 -2.18
N ILE A 77 9.23 3.31 -1.05
CA ILE A 77 8.82 2.05 -0.42
C ILE A 77 7.31 1.96 -0.41
N VAL A 78 6.78 0.84 -0.90
CA VAL A 78 5.36 0.50 -0.77
C VAL A 78 5.15 -0.23 0.56
N HIS A 79 4.61 0.46 1.56
CA HIS A 79 4.35 -0.15 2.87
C HIS A 79 3.04 -0.94 2.87
N VAL A 80 2.01 -0.39 2.24
CA VAL A 80 0.65 -0.94 2.30
C VAL A 80 0.02 -0.89 0.92
N LEU A 81 -0.41 -2.03 0.42
CA LEU A 81 -1.13 -2.16 -0.85
C LEU A 81 -2.39 -2.99 -0.64
N GLY A 82 -3.54 -2.38 -0.85
CA GLY A 82 -4.84 -3.02 -0.65
C GLY A 82 -5.71 -2.95 -1.90
N VAL A 83 -6.28 -4.09 -2.31
CA VAL A 83 -7.31 -4.16 -3.36
C VAL A 83 -8.63 -4.59 -2.75
N SER A 84 -9.70 -3.88 -3.10
CA SER A 84 -11.07 -4.22 -2.72
C SER A 84 -11.38 -5.69 -3.09
N PRO A 85 -12.02 -6.48 -2.20
CA PRO A 85 -12.31 -7.89 -2.46
C PRO A 85 -12.99 -8.15 -3.81
N ASP A 86 -13.96 -7.32 -4.18
CA ASP A 86 -14.74 -7.43 -5.43
C ASP A 86 -13.93 -7.12 -6.70
N HIS A 87 -12.69 -6.64 -6.53
CA HIS A 87 -11.80 -6.19 -7.61
C HIS A 87 -10.50 -6.96 -7.69
N ARG A 88 -10.36 -8.03 -6.90
CA ARG A 88 -9.22 -8.96 -7.00
C ARG A 88 -9.22 -9.65 -8.37
N GLY A 89 -8.03 -9.92 -8.91
CA GLY A 89 -7.85 -10.54 -10.22
C GLY A 89 -8.11 -9.63 -11.43
N LYS A 90 -8.51 -8.36 -11.23
CA LYS A 90 -8.80 -7.40 -12.31
C LYS A 90 -7.64 -6.46 -12.65
N GLY A 91 -6.45 -6.68 -12.10
CA GLY A 91 -5.26 -5.86 -12.38
C GLY A 91 -5.13 -4.57 -11.57
N VAL A 92 -5.99 -4.30 -10.58
CA VAL A 92 -5.94 -3.05 -9.77
C VAL A 92 -4.59 -2.85 -9.06
N ALA A 93 -4.02 -3.90 -8.47
CA ALA A 93 -2.71 -3.81 -7.82
C ALA A 93 -1.60 -3.44 -8.82
N ARG A 94 -1.66 -3.98 -10.04
CA ARG A 94 -0.72 -3.65 -11.12
C ARG A 94 -0.86 -2.17 -11.50
N PHE A 95 -2.08 -1.71 -11.72
CA PHE A 95 -2.35 -0.30 -12.04
C PHE A 95 -1.79 0.65 -10.97
N LEU A 96 -1.98 0.34 -9.69
CA LEU A 96 -1.41 1.13 -8.60
C LEU A 96 0.12 1.14 -8.67
N LEU A 97 0.76 -0.03 -8.80
CA LEU A 97 2.22 -0.14 -8.86
C LEU A 97 2.82 0.52 -10.10
N ASP A 98 2.15 0.48 -11.25
CA ASP A 98 2.58 1.20 -12.44
C ASP A 98 2.59 2.72 -12.17
N GLY A 99 1.56 3.24 -11.47
CA GLY A 99 1.54 4.63 -11.00
C GLY A 99 2.63 4.94 -9.97
N VAL A 100 2.93 4.03 -9.04
CA VAL A 100 4.06 4.20 -8.10
C VAL A 100 5.38 4.33 -8.85
N ILE A 101 5.61 3.50 -9.88
CA ILE A 101 6.81 3.57 -10.71
C ILE A 101 6.89 4.92 -11.43
N GLU A 102 5.77 5.50 -11.85
CA GLU A 102 5.74 6.83 -12.46
C GLU A 102 6.06 7.94 -11.44
N VAL A 103 5.58 7.83 -10.20
CA VAL A 103 5.91 8.78 -9.12
C VAL A 103 7.39 8.70 -8.72
N ALA A 104 8.00 7.52 -8.80
CA ALA A 104 9.40 7.30 -8.44
C ALA A 104 10.43 7.77 -9.49
N ARG A 105 9.98 8.24 -10.66
CA ARG A 105 10.85 8.70 -11.76
C ARG A 105 11.22 10.17 -11.63
#